data_AF-A0A940BBZ5-F1
#
_entry.id   AF-A0A940BBZ5-F1
#
_cell.length_a   1.000
_cell.length_b   1.000
_cell.length_c   1.000
_cell.angle_alpha   90.00
_cell.angle_beta   90.00
_cell.angle_gamma   90.00
#
_symmetry.space_group_name_H-M   'P 1'
#
loop_
_entity.id
_entity.type
_entity.pdbx_description
1 polymer ?
#
loop_
_entity_poly.entity_id
_entity_poly.type
_entity_poly.pdbx_seq_one_letter_code
_entity_poly.pdbx_strand_id
1 'polypeptide(L)'
;LKTVNEFSDDDLFHVVMLTDLTTGKVFYNKLVYLYLEMPKFNKKEDELVTMYDKWLFVLKNLSRLLERPKELQERVFKKLFEQAEIAMFSDKEYSDYEESLHNLWDITNAMNDAEEKGFGKGKEEGRAEGIAEGAKAQAIDIARKMKLHGDDIDYIVTITGLTKDEISKI
;
A
#
# COMPACT_ATOMS: atom_id res chain seq x y z
N LEU A 1 -10.81 -8.87 -61.20
CA LEU A 1 -11.07 -8.53 -59.78
C LEU A 1 -10.39 -7.21 -59.50
N LYS A 2 -11.14 -6.10 -59.45
CA LYS A 2 -10.59 -4.81 -59.01
C LYS A 2 -10.35 -4.93 -57.50
N THR A 3 -9.09 -4.99 -57.09
CA THR A 3 -8.68 -4.74 -55.71
C THR A 3 -9.10 -3.33 -55.35
N VAL A 4 -10.17 -3.19 -54.57
CA VAL A 4 -10.54 -1.93 -53.93
C VAL A 4 -9.62 -1.79 -52.72
N ASN A 5 -8.37 -1.41 -53.00
CA ASN A 5 -7.54 -0.71 -52.04
C ASN A 5 -8.01 0.74 -52.07
N GLU A 6 -8.46 1.23 -50.92
CA GLU A 6 -8.28 2.60 -50.43
C GLU A 6 -9.20 2.76 -49.23
N PHE A 7 -8.80 2.17 -48.09
CA PHE A 7 -9.07 2.89 -46.85
C PHE A 7 -8.25 4.18 -46.92
N SER A 8 -8.87 5.29 -46.53
CA SER A 8 -8.25 6.62 -46.45
C SER A 8 -6.82 6.50 -45.91
N ASP A 9 -5.85 7.04 -46.63
CA ASP A 9 -4.42 6.82 -46.35
C ASP A 9 -3.98 7.39 -44.99
N ASP A 10 -4.82 8.25 -44.39
CA ASP A 10 -4.58 9.00 -43.16
C ASP A 10 -5.25 8.37 -41.91
N ASP A 11 -6.18 7.43 -42.10
CA ASP A 11 -6.90 6.83 -40.97
C ASP A 11 -6.13 5.62 -40.41
N LEU A 12 -5.64 5.73 -39.18
CA LEU A 12 -4.94 4.64 -38.49
C LEU A 12 -5.87 3.47 -38.08
N PHE A 13 -7.17 3.75 -38.01
CA PHE A 13 -8.17 2.93 -37.38
C PHE A 13 -9.34 2.68 -38.32
N HIS A 14 -9.58 1.42 -38.65
CA HIS A 14 -10.69 1.04 -39.52
C HIS A 14 -11.66 0.12 -38.79
N VAL A 15 -12.90 0.58 -38.68
CA VAL A 15 -14.02 -0.24 -38.20
C VAL A 15 -14.66 -0.90 -39.41
N VAL A 16 -14.47 -2.21 -39.54
CA VAL A 16 -15.01 -2.99 -40.64
C VAL A 16 -16.16 -3.84 -40.15
N MET A 17 -17.31 -3.71 -40.81
CA MET A 17 -18.51 -4.49 -40.54
C MET A 17 -18.89 -5.30 -41.77
N LEU A 18 -19.39 -6.52 -41.54
CA LEU A 18 -19.92 -7.35 -42.62
C LEU A 18 -21.31 -6.86 -43.00
N THR A 19 -21.46 -6.43 -44.24
CA THR A 19 -22.74 -6.02 -44.82
C THR A 19 -23.08 -6.94 -46.00
N ASP A 20 -24.37 -7.26 -46.12
CA ASP A 20 -24.88 -7.93 -47.31
C ASP A 20 -24.97 -6.89 -48.45
N LEU A 21 -24.21 -7.13 -49.53
CA LEU A 21 -24.09 -6.22 -50.67
C LEU A 21 -25.39 -6.04 -51.45
N THR A 22 -26.33 -7.00 -51.36
CA THR A 22 -27.60 -6.94 -52.10
C THR A 22 -28.65 -6.14 -51.34
N THR A 23 -28.66 -6.27 -50.01
CA THR A 23 -29.67 -5.64 -49.15
C THR A 23 -29.16 -4.39 -48.43
N GLY A 24 -27.85 -4.15 -48.45
CA GLY A 24 -27.18 -3.08 -47.69
C GLY A 24 -27.29 -3.23 -46.18
N LYS A 25 -27.82 -4.35 -45.68
CA LYS A 25 -28.01 -4.57 -44.24
C LYS A 25 -26.75 -5.15 -43.62
N VAL A 26 -26.41 -4.63 -42.43
CA VAL A 26 -25.34 -5.21 -41.61
C VAL A 26 -25.76 -6.62 -41.21
N PHE A 27 -24.94 -7.60 -41.58
CA PHE A 27 -25.20 -9.02 -41.36
C PHE A 27 -25.32 -9.33 -39.87
N TYR A 28 -24.40 -8.78 -39.06
CA TYR A 28 -24.42 -8.94 -37.61
C TYR A 28 -23.75 -7.77 -36.88
N ASN A 29 -24.51 -7.07 -36.04
CA ASN A 29 -24.06 -5.85 -35.36
C ASN A 29 -23.10 -6.08 -34.18
N LYS A 30 -22.92 -7.33 -33.73
CA LYS A 30 -21.95 -7.64 -32.66
C LYS A 30 -20.60 -8.13 -33.19
N LEU A 31 -20.48 -8.42 -34.49
CA LEU A 31 -19.22 -8.85 -35.11
C LEU A 31 -18.62 -7.66 -35.86
N VAL A 32 -17.79 -6.91 -35.15
CA VAL A 32 -17.08 -5.75 -35.65
C VAL A 32 -15.60 -6.09 -35.68
N TYR A 33 -14.96 -5.92 -36.83
CA TYR A 33 -13.52 -6.07 -36.97
C TYR A 33 -12.86 -4.71 -36.82
N LEU A 34 -11.89 -4.61 -35.93
CA LEU A 34 -11.10 -3.41 -35.72
C LEU A 34 -9.72 -3.67 -36.35
N TYR A 35 -9.42 -2.96 -37.43
CA TYR A 35 -8.11 -3.00 -38.07
C TYR A 35 -7.32 -1.77 -37.67
N LEU A 36 -6.10 -2.02 -37.19
CA LEU A 36 -5.19 -0.98 -36.72
C LEU A 36 -3.88 -1.04 -37.51
N GLU A 37 -3.59 0.00 -38.27
CA GLU A 37 -2.42 0.06 -39.15
C GLU A 37 -1.21 0.68 -38.45
N MET A 38 -0.57 -0.09 -37.56
CA MET A 38 0.60 0.35 -36.77
C MET A 38 1.76 0.99 -37.57
N PRO A 39 2.08 0.58 -38.82
CA PRO A 39 3.16 1.21 -39.61
C PRO A 39 2.93 2.69 -39.92
N LYS A 40 1.67 3.14 -39.97
CA LYS A 40 1.31 4.55 -40.22
C LYS A 40 1.44 5.44 -38.97
N PHE A 41 1.51 4.84 -37.77
CA PHE A 41 1.68 5.58 -36.53
C PHE A 41 3.15 5.99 -36.32
N ASN A 42 3.52 7.20 -36.70
CA ASN A 42 4.90 7.71 -36.58
C ASN A 42 5.07 8.90 -35.62
N LYS A 43 4.06 9.16 -34.79
CA LYS A 43 4.10 10.23 -33.77
C LYS A 43 5.17 9.95 -32.71
N LYS A 44 5.88 11.00 -32.30
CA LYS A 44 6.90 10.95 -31.23
C LYS A 44 6.29 11.28 -29.85
N GLU A 45 7.08 11.10 -28.79
CA GLU A 45 6.68 11.34 -27.39
C GLU A 45 6.10 12.75 -27.19
N ASP A 46 6.69 13.76 -27.83
CA ASP A 46 6.26 15.17 -27.75
C ASP A 46 4.92 15.46 -28.46
N GLU A 47 4.45 14.54 -29.30
CA GLU A 47 3.24 14.69 -30.12
C GLU A 47 2.04 13.89 -29.56
N LEU A 48 2.21 13.28 -28.39
CA LEU A 48 1.19 12.47 -27.72
C LEU A 48 0.15 13.33 -26.99
N VAL A 49 -0.74 13.95 -27.75
CA VAL A 49 -1.78 14.84 -27.21
C VAL A 49 -2.96 14.06 -26.62
N THR A 50 -3.37 12.96 -27.27
CA THR A 50 -4.58 12.21 -26.87
C THR A 50 -4.24 10.91 -26.15
N MET A 51 -5.16 10.45 -25.29
CA MET A 51 -5.02 9.16 -24.59
C MET A 51 -4.87 7.99 -25.58
N TYR A 52 -5.55 8.09 -26.72
CA TYR A 52 -5.46 7.13 -27.81
C TYR A 52 -4.04 7.06 -28.40
N ASP A 53 -3.44 8.22 -28.71
CA ASP A 53 -2.07 8.29 -29.20
C ASP A 53 -1.07 7.70 -28.19
N LYS A 54 -1.28 7.97 -26.89
CA LYS A 54 -0.47 7.40 -25.80
C LYS A 54 -0.53 5.88 -25.76
N TRP A 55 -1.73 5.28 -25.88
CA TRP A 55 -1.89 3.83 -25.93
C TRP A 55 -1.23 3.20 -27.16
N LEU A 56 -1.37 3.82 -28.34
CA LEU A 56 -0.71 3.35 -29.57
C LEU A 56 0.80 3.40 -29.48
N PHE A 57 1.33 4.48 -28.92
CA PHE A 57 2.76 4.65 -28.71
C PHE A 57 3.31 3.59 -27.75
N VAL A 58 2.60 3.33 -26.65
CA VAL A 58 2.94 2.27 -25.70
C VAL A 58 2.92 0.91 -26.37
N LEU A 59 1.87 0.56 -27.13
CA LEU A 59 1.77 -0.72 -27.83
C LEU A 59 2.88 -0.90 -28.87
N LYS A 60 3.24 0.16 -29.61
CA LYS A 60 4.33 0.12 -30.60
C LYS A 60 5.71 -0.05 -29.96
N ASN A 61 5.95 0.65 -28.85
CA ASN A 61 7.27 0.73 -28.23
C ASN A 61 7.40 -0.13 -26.96
N LEU A 62 6.45 -1.03 -26.69
CA LEU A 62 6.38 -1.79 -25.44
C LEU A 62 7.68 -2.55 -25.13
N SER A 63 8.32 -3.12 -26.15
CA SER A 63 9.59 -3.84 -26.02
C SER A 63 10.81 -2.95 -25.80
N ARG A 64 10.69 -1.64 -26.05
CA ARG A 64 11.78 -0.65 -25.97
C ARG A 64 11.60 0.37 -24.84
N LEU A 65 10.41 0.42 -24.24
CA LEU A 65 10.06 1.26 -23.10
C LEU A 65 10.65 0.67 -21.80
N LEU A 66 11.98 0.64 -21.71
CA LEU A 66 12.70 0.34 -20.47
C LEU A 66 12.67 1.55 -19.51
N GLU A 67 12.58 2.76 -20.06
CA GLU A 67 12.45 4.00 -19.29
C GLU A 67 11.08 4.62 -19.53
N ARG A 68 10.47 5.16 -18.48
CA ARG A 68 9.13 5.77 -18.51
C ARG A 68 9.22 7.22 -19.01
N PRO A 69 8.69 7.55 -20.21
CA PRO A 69 8.60 8.93 -20.68
C PRO A 69 7.71 9.76 -19.75
N LYS A 70 7.99 11.06 -19.62
CA LYS A 70 7.28 11.97 -18.69
C LYS A 70 5.79 12.08 -19.03
N GLU A 71 5.46 11.91 -20.30
CA GLU A 71 4.14 12.04 -20.90
C GLU A 71 3.23 10.83 -20.59
N LEU A 72 3.83 9.71 -20.14
CA LEU A 72 3.18 8.44 -19.80
C LEU A 72 3.16 8.14 -18.29
N GLN A 73 3.36 9.15 -17.45
CA GLN A 73 3.34 9.01 -15.98
C GLN A 73 1.92 8.89 -15.38
N GLU A 74 0.89 8.79 -16.20
CA GLU A 74 -0.48 8.66 -15.73
C GLU A 74 -0.71 7.35 -14.96
N ARG A 75 -1.66 7.39 -14.00
CA ARG A 75 -1.94 6.29 -13.07
C ARG A 75 -2.26 4.96 -13.77
N VAL A 76 -2.88 4.99 -14.94
CA VAL A 76 -3.22 3.78 -15.70
C VAL A 76 -2.00 3.12 -16.33
N PHE A 77 -1.02 3.90 -16.79
CA PHE A 77 0.23 3.38 -17.35
C PHE A 77 1.20 2.93 -16.25
N LYS A 78 1.14 3.52 -15.05
CA LYS A 78 1.94 3.08 -13.91
C LYS A 78 1.75 1.58 -13.61
N LYS A 79 0.50 1.12 -13.54
CA LYS A 79 0.18 -0.30 -13.31
C LYS A 79 0.66 -1.19 -14.46
N LEU A 80 0.51 -0.72 -15.71
CA LEU A 80 0.97 -1.46 -16.88
C LEU A 80 2.49 -1.67 -16.84
N PHE A 81 3.26 -0.60 -16.55
CA PHE A 81 4.72 -0.69 -16.44
C PHE A 81 5.17 -1.52 -15.25
N GLU A 82 4.52 -1.41 -14.07
CA GLU A 82 4.83 -2.26 -12.92
C GLU A 82 4.64 -3.76 -13.24
N GLN A 83 3.57 -4.11 -13.98
CA GLN A 83 3.33 -5.50 -14.37
C GLN A 83 4.26 -5.96 -15.51
N ALA A 84 4.55 -5.09 -16.47
CA ALA A 84 5.45 -5.40 -17.59
C ALA A 84 6.90 -5.54 -17.12
N GLU A 85 7.35 -4.72 -16.18
CA GLU A 85 8.68 -4.79 -15.56
C GLU A 85 8.88 -6.15 -14.88
N ILE A 86 7.93 -6.60 -14.06
CA ILE A 86 7.96 -7.95 -13.44
C ILE A 86 7.95 -9.05 -14.51
N ALA A 87 7.16 -8.90 -15.58
CA ALA A 87 7.10 -9.89 -16.67
C ALA A 87 8.36 -9.90 -17.56
N MET A 88 9.15 -8.82 -17.55
CA MET A 88 10.41 -8.68 -18.28
C MET A 88 11.62 -9.06 -17.45
N PHE A 89 11.46 -9.35 -16.16
CA PHE A 89 12.57 -9.84 -15.32
C PHE A 89 13.16 -11.11 -15.90
N SER A 90 14.49 -11.15 -15.96
CA SER A 90 15.20 -12.42 -16.07
C SER A 90 14.99 -13.26 -14.81
N ASP A 91 15.18 -14.58 -14.89
CA ASP A 91 15.04 -15.49 -13.73
C ASP A 91 15.84 -15.01 -12.51
N LYS A 92 16.99 -14.37 -12.74
CA LYS A 92 17.83 -13.79 -11.69
C LYS A 92 17.21 -12.54 -11.06
N GLU A 93 16.73 -11.60 -11.87
CA GLU A 93 16.10 -10.38 -11.37
C GLU A 93 14.78 -10.68 -10.65
N TYR A 94 14.05 -11.71 -11.09
CA TYR A 94 12.87 -12.19 -10.40
C TYR A 94 13.21 -12.75 -9.02
N SER A 95 14.27 -13.57 -8.90
CA SER A 95 14.76 -14.08 -7.62
C SER A 95 15.21 -12.96 -6.68
N ASP A 96 15.96 -11.97 -7.17
CA ASP A 96 16.43 -10.84 -6.37
C ASP A 96 15.24 -9.96 -5.90
N TYR A 97 14.19 -9.83 -6.74
CA TYR A 97 12.95 -9.16 -6.40
C TYR A 97 12.16 -9.91 -5.31
N GLU A 98 12.02 -11.23 -5.43
CA GLU A 98 11.38 -12.07 -4.41
C GLU A 98 12.11 -12.00 -3.07
N GLU A 99 13.45 -12.06 -3.08
CA GLU A 99 14.28 -11.91 -1.88
C GLU A 99 14.08 -10.53 -1.23
N SER A 100 14.04 -9.47 -2.04
CA SER A 100 13.78 -8.11 -1.55
C SER A 100 12.41 -8.00 -0.88
N LEU A 101 11.37 -8.62 -1.47
CA LEU A 101 10.03 -8.66 -0.90
C LEU A 101 10.00 -9.45 0.41
N HIS A 102 10.69 -10.59 0.46
CA HIS A 102 10.82 -11.41 1.66
C HIS A 102 11.49 -10.64 2.79
N ASN A 103 12.59 -9.94 2.51
CA ASN A 103 13.30 -9.10 3.47
C ASN A 103 12.40 -7.99 4.06
N LEU A 104 11.57 -7.36 3.21
CA LEU A 104 10.61 -6.35 3.68
C LEU A 104 9.55 -6.94 4.62
N TRP A 105 9.05 -8.13 4.32
CA TRP A 105 8.12 -8.83 5.21
C TRP A 105 8.76 -9.21 6.53
N ASP A 106 9.98 -9.72 6.51
CA ASP A 106 10.71 -10.09 7.73
C ASP A 106 10.96 -8.86 8.62
N ILE A 107 11.38 -7.74 8.04
CA ILE A 107 11.54 -6.47 8.78
C ILE A 107 10.21 -6.03 9.40
N THR A 108 9.13 -6.07 8.62
CA THR A 108 7.80 -5.65 9.09
C THR A 108 7.31 -6.54 10.23
N ASN A 109 7.48 -7.86 10.10
CA ASN A 109 7.10 -8.81 11.13
C ASN A 109 7.93 -8.64 12.41
N ALA A 110 9.25 -8.42 12.26
CA ALA A 110 10.13 -8.16 13.40
C ALA A 110 9.76 -6.86 14.14
N MET A 111 9.40 -5.79 13.41
CA MET A 111 8.92 -4.53 13.99
C MET A 111 7.60 -4.73 14.76
N ASN A 112 6.63 -5.42 14.15
CA ASN A 112 5.34 -5.70 14.79
C ASN A 112 5.50 -6.53 16.07
N ASP A 113 6.33 -7.58 16.03
CA ASP A 113 6.61 -8.42 17.21
C ASP A 113 7.33 -7.62 18.31
N ALA A 114 8.25 -6.73 17.95
CA ALA A 114 8.91 -5.84 18.91
C ALA A 114 7.93 -4.85 19.55
N GLU A 115 7.02 -4.26 18.78
CA GLU A 115 5.98 -3.36 19.28
C GLU A 115 5.01 -4.10 20.21
N GLU A 116 4.52 -5.27 19.82
CA GLU A 116 3.60 -6.08 20.63
C GLU A 116 4.23 -6.49 21.96
N LYS A 117 5.48 -6.96 21.94
CA LYS A 117 6.24 -7.29 23.15
C LYS A 117 6.49 -6.06 24.02
N GLY A 118 6.83 -4.93 23.42
CA GLY A 118 7.05 -3.66 24.11
C GLY A 118 5.79 -3.19 24.84
N PHE A 119 4.66 -3.19 24.14
CA PHE A 119 3.36 -2.84 24.72
C PHE A 119 2.94 -3.81 25.82
N GLY A 120 3.13 -5.11 25.61
CA GLY A 120 2.83 -6.15 26.60
C GLY A 120 3.60 -5.93 27.90
N LYS A 121 4.92 -5.76 27.81
CA LYS A 121 5.77 -5.49 28.99
C LYS A 121 5.41 -4.18 29.67
N GLY A 122 5.26 -3.09 28.92
CA GLY A 122 4.91 -1.79 29.48
C GLY A 122 3.56 -1.80 30.19
N LYS A 123 2.59 -2.54 29.67
CA LYS A 123 1.29 -2.72 30.32
C LYS A 123 1.40 -3.53 31.62
N GLU A 124 2.23 -4.57 31.64
CA GLU A 124 2.43 -5.39 32.83
C GLU A 124 3.17 -4.61 33.93
N GLU A 125 4.27 -3.95 33.58
CA GLU A 125 5.04 -3.09 34.48
C GLU A 125 4.18 -1.95 35.02
N GLY A 126 3.49 -1.21 34.16
CA GLY A 126 2.61 -0.11 34.59
C GLY A 126 1.45 -0.57 35.48
N ARG A 127 0.93 -1.78 35.27
CA ARG A 127 -0.08 -2.36 36.17
C ARG A 127 0.52 -2.71 37.53
N ALA A 128 1.71 -3.30 37.55
CA ALA A 128 2.39 -3.66 38.79
C ALA A 128 2.76 -2.41 39.61
N GLU A 129 3.34 -1.40 38.96
CA GLU A 129 3.68 -0.11 39.57
C GLU A 129 2.42 0.60 40.09
N GLY A 130 1.36 0.70 39.28
CA GLY A 130 0.10 1.33 39.70
C GLY A 130 -0.57 0.64 40.90
N ILE A 131 -0.48 -0.69 40.99
CA ILE A 131 -0.97 -1.43 42.18
C ILE A 131 -0.11 -1.09 43.41
N ALA A 132 1.22 -1.07 43.27
CA ALA A 132 2.13 -0.78 44.36
C ALA A 132 1.98 0.66 44.87
N GLU A 133 1.91 1.65 43.96
CA GLU A 133 1.67 3.05 44.29
C GLU A 133 0.30 3.25 44.94
N GLY A 134 -0.75 2.61 44.40
CA GLY A 134 -2.10 2.66 44.98
C GLY A 134 -2.15 2.09 46.39
N ALA A 135 -1.52 0.93 46.63
CA ALA A 135 -1.43 0.33 47.96
C ALA A 135 -0.67 1.25 48.94
N LYS A 136 0.44 1.86 48.50
CA LYS A 136 1.21 2.80 49.33
C LYS A 136 0.41 4.06 49.64
N ALA A 137 -0.30 4.63 48.66
CA ALA A 137 -1.16 5.80 48.88
C ALA A 137 -2.30 5.51 49.86
N GLN A 138 -2.93 4.34 49.76
CA GLN A 138 -3.95 3.91 50.71
C GLN A 138 -3.38 3.75 52.13
N ALA A 139 -2.20 3.13 52.27
CA ALA A 139 -1.54 3.01 53.57
C ALA A 139 -1.25 4.38 54.21
N ILE A 140 -0.81 5.36 53.41
CA ILE A 140 -0.57 6.74 53.87
C ILE A 140 -1.87 7.42 54.32
N ASP A 141 -2.98 7.26 53.57
CA ASP A 141 -4.27 7.85 53.94
C ASP A 141 -4.82 7.25 55.25
N ILE A 142 -4.68 5.93 55.42
CA ILE A 142 -5.05 5.24 56.67
C ILE A 142 -4.18 5.75 57.82
N ALA A 143 -2.86 5.85 57.64
CA ALA A 143 -1.95 6.35 58.66
C ALA A 143 -2.29 7.79 59.09
N ARG A 144 -2.66 8.68 58.14
CA ARG A 144 -3.12 10.04 58.46
C ARG A 144 -4.35 10.04 59.35
N LYS A 145 -5.35 9.23 59.01
CA LYS A 145 -6.60 9.12 59.78
C LYS A 145 -6.33 8.60 61.20
N MET A 146 -5.51 7.57 61.34
CA MET A 146 -5.13 7.01 62.64
C MET A 146 -4.35 8.00 63.50
N LYS A 147 -3.39 8.73 62.91
CA LYS A 147 -2.64 9.78 63.60
C LYS A 147 -3.55 10.92 64.09
N LEU A 148 -4.56 11.29 63.29
CA LEU A 148 -5.56 12.29 63.68
C LEU A 148 -6.46 11.82 64.85
N HIS A 149 -6.70 10.51 64.94
CA HIS A 149 -7.41 9.90 66.06
C HIS A 149 -6.56 9.72 67.33
N GLY A 150 -5.24 9.98 67.25
CA GLY A 150 -4.33 9.85 68.38
C GLY A 150 -3.85 8.43 68.64
N ASP A 151 -3.92 7.54 67.64
CA ASP A 151 -3.40 6.18 67.74
C ASP A 151 -1.87 6.16 67.92
N ASP A 152 -1.37 5.18 68.67
CA ASP A 152 0.06 5.03 68.93
C ASP A 152 0.86 4.69 67.66
N ILE A 153 2.07 5.22 67.54
CA ILE A 153 2.92 5.08 66.35
C ILE A 153 3.27 3.61 66.08
N ASP A 154 3.51 2.80 67.12
CA ASP A 154 3.82 1.36 66.94
C ASP A 154 2.60 0.58 66.45
N TYR A 155 1.40 1.00 66.85
CA TYR A 155 0.15 0.44 66.35
C TYR A 155 -0.08 0.79 64.87
N ILE A 156 0.16 2.05 64.48
CA ILE A 156 0.00 2.51 63.08
C ILE A 156 0.98 1.79 62.15
N VAL A 157 2.24 1.59 62.57
CA VAL A 157 3.25 0.81 61.82
C VAL A 157 2.72 -0.60 61.54
N THR A 158 2.13 -1.25 62.55
CA THR A 158 1.65 -2.63 62.46
C THR A 158 0.48 -2.77 61.48
N ILE A 159 -0.43 -1.79 61.43
CA ILE A 159 -1.62 -1.86 60.57
C ILE A 159 -1.30 -1.43 59.13
N THR A 160 -0.49 -0.39 58.95
CA THR A 160 -0.26 0.22 57.62
C THR A 160 0.95 -0.33 56.90
N GLY A 161 1.85 -1.03 57.61
CA GLY A 161 3.11 -1.55 57.07
C GLY A 161 4.12 -0.46 56.71
N LEU A 162 3.83 0.82 57.02
CA LEU A 162 4.74 1.94 56.84
C LEU A 162 5.79 1.98 57.94
N THR A 163 6.97 2.50 57.60
CA THR A 163 8.04 2.68 58.58
C THR A 163 7.73 3.83 59.54
N LYS A 164 8.33 3.81 60.74
CA LYS A 164 8.23 4.92 61.72
C LYS A 164 8.66 6.26 61.11
N ASP A 165 9.69 6.25 60.26
CA ASP A 165 10.18 7.43 59.57
C ASP A 165 9.17 7.97 58.55
N GLU A 166 8.45 7.09 57.84
CA GLU A 166 7.38 7.50 56.93
C GLU A 166 6.19 8.09 57.72
N ILE A 167 5.79 7.48 58.84
CA ILE A 167 4.68 7.94 59.68
C ILE A 167 4.99 9.27 60.41
N SER A 168 6.25 9.50 60.78
CA SER A 168 6.67 10.77 61.40
C SER A 168 6.65 11.95 60.42
N LYS A 169 6.87 11.68 59.12
CA LYS A 169 6.84 12.67 58.03
C LYS A 169 5.43 12.98 57.49
N ILE A 170 4.46 12.14 57.81
CA ILE A 170 3.03 12.30 57.48
C ILE A 170 2.37 13.29 58.43
#